data_AF-A0A6A3A9M7-F1
#
_entry.id   AF-A0A6A3A9M7-F1
#
_cell.length_a   1.000
_cell.length_b   1.000
_cell.length_c   1.000
_cell.angle_alpha   90.00
_cell.angle_beta   90.00
_cell.angle_gamma   90.00
#
_symmetry.space_group_name_H-M   'P 1'
#
loop_
_entity.id
_entity.type
_entity.pdbx_description
1 polymer ?
#
loop_
_entity_poly.entity_id
_entity_poly.type
_entity_poly.pdbx_seq_one_letter_code
_entity_poly.pdbx_strand_id
1 'polypeptide(L)'
;MPPELVPSADKTNVFAKPVTLRNRAYVTFLAGNGDYVKGVVGLANGLRKVKAAYPLALAYYVINYSKLRIWEFVEYSKMIYLDGDIQVYDNIDRLFDLADGNFYVVMDCFCEKTWSHTPQYKIGYCQQCPDKVKWPAKLGNPPPLYFNDGMFVFEPSLTNYESLLKTLEITIPTPFAEQDFLNMFFKDIYKPIPLIYNRVLSMLRRHPENVELEKVKGSKPWRYAGKEDIKMLDQKWWDIYNDDSLDFKEPTVGEAETEPVNLQPFLAVPPLSAAILDFSNNLPLED
;
A
#
# COMPACT_ATOMS: atom_id res chain seq x y z
N MET A 1 9.04 -3.64 -19.74
CA MET A 1 7.84 -4.25 -20.32
C MET A 1 7.43 -5.42 -19.45
N PRO A 2 6.15 -5.57 -19.10
CA PRO A 2 5.64 -6.87 -18.66
C PRO A 2 5.89 -7.90 -19.78
N PRO A 3 6.15 -9.18 -19.46
CA PRO A 3 6.31 -10.19 -20.50
C PRO A 3 5.00 -10.37 -21.28
N GLU A 4 5.10 -10.36 -22.62
CA GLU A 4 4.01 -10.78 -23.51
C GLU A 4 3.67 -12.26 -23.25
N LEU A 5 2.39 -12.52 -22.98
CA LEU A 5 1.85 -13.88 -22.86
C LEU A 5 1.34 -14.32 -24.24
N VAL A 6 1.87 -15.43 -24.73
CA VAL A 6 1.41 -16.12 -25.93
C VAL A 6 -0.05 -16.57 -25.73
N PRO A 7 -0.98 -16.31 -26.67
CA PRO A 7 -2.34 -16.82 -26.57
C PRO A 7 -2.32 -18.33 -26.83
N SER A 8 -2.59 -19.13 -25.80
CA SER A 8 -2.93 -20.54 -25.99
C SER A 8 -4.42 -20.66 -26.32
N ALA A 9 -4.67 -21.34 -27.43
CA ALA A 9 -5.93 -21.56 -28.12
C ALA A 9 -7.18 -21.80 -27.26
N ASP A 10 -8.28 -21.28 -27.79
CA ASP A 10 -9.68 -21.58 -27.51
C ASP A 10 -9.91 -23.03 -27.06
N LYS A 11 -10.37 -23.18 -25.82
CA LYS A 11 -11.14 -24.34 -25.40
C LYS A 11 -12.37 -23.83 -24.67
N THR A 12 -13.45 -23.72 -25.43
CA THR A 12 -14.82 -23.75 -24.92
C THR A 12 -14.94 -24.84 -23.87
N ASN A 13 -15.09 -24.46 -22.60
CA ASN A 13 -15.49 -25.38 -21.55
C ASN A 13 -16.76 -24.85 -20.92
N VAL A 14 -17.86 -25.32 -21.51
CA VAL A 14 -19.19 -25.33 -20.93
C VAL A 14 -19.10 -26.17 -19.66
N PHE A 15 -18.99 -25.53 -18.50
CA PHE A 15 -19.33 -26.15 -17.23
C PHE A 15 -20.49 -25.40 -16.62
N ALA A 16 -21.65 -26.05 -16.66
CA ALA A 16 -22.86 -25.64 -15.97
C ALA A 16 -22.53 -25.31 -14.51
N LYS A 17 -22.94 -24.13 -14.04
CA LYS A 17 -22.89 -23.77 -12.62
C LYS A 17 -23.68 -24.81 -11.82
N PRO A 18 -23.06 -25.53 -10.86
CA PRO A 18 -23.84 -26.27 -9.89
C PRO A 18 -24.59 -25.25 -9.04
N VAL A 19 -25.92 -25.26 -9.12
CA VAL A 19 -26.77 -24.57 -8.14
C VAL A 19 -26.54 -25.27 -6.80
N THR A 20 -25.70 -24.67 -5.96
CA THR A 20 -25.68 -24.97 -4.53
C THR A 20 -25.70 -23.65 -3.77
N LEU A 21 -26.76 -23.46 -3.00
CA LEU A 21 -26.96 -22.35 -2.07
C LEU A 21 -25.70 -22.13 -1.23
N ARG A 22 -24.99 -21.02 -1.43
CA ARG A 22 -24.01 -20.53 -0.45
C ARG A 22 -24.28 -19.05 -0.14
N ASN A 23 -25.44 -18.77 0.43
CA ASN A 23 -25.78 -17.44 0.97
C ASN A 23 -25.13 -17.19 2.36
N ARG A 24 -24.21 -18.05 2.80
CA ARG A 24 -23.55 -18.00 4.12
C ARG A 24 -22.09 -18.41 3.98
N ALA A 25 -21.21 -17.67 4.64
CA ALA A 25 -19.78 -17.93 4.73
C ALA A 25 -19.28 -17.52 6.12
N TYR A 26 -18.21 -18.15 6.58
CA TYR A 26 -17.38 -17.59 7.65
C TYR A 26 -16.54 -16.46 7.02
N VAL A 27 -16.35 -15.35 7.72
CA VAL A 27 -15.49 -14.26 7.23
C VAL A 27 -14.38 -14.00 8.22
N THR A 28 -13.17 -13.77 7.69
CA THR A 28 -12.05 -13.27 8.47
C THR A 28 -11.23 -12.29 7.62
N PHE A 29 -10.41 -11.51 8.28
CA PHE A 29 -9.55 -10.51 7.66
C PHE A 29 -8.10 -10.97 7.70
N LEU A 30 -7.37 -10.75 6.61
CA LEU A 30 -5.92 -10.83 6.65
C LEU A 30 -5.38 -9.44 7.02
N ALA A 31 -5.37 -9.14 8.33
CA ALA A 31 -4.91 -7.84 8.85
C ALA A 31 -3.51 -7.98 9.44
N GLY A 32 -2.51 -7.25 8.93
CA GLY A 32 -1.21 -7.15 9.60
C GLY A 32 -0.15 -8.18 9.17
N ASN A 33 0.80 -8.47 10.06
CA ASN A 33 2.07 -9.14 9.75
C ASN A 33 1.97 -10.69 9.76
N GLY A 34 3.12 -11.36 9.61
CA GLY A 34 3.22 -12.83 9.43
C GLY A 34 2.53 -13.71 10.48
N ASP A 35 2.23 -13.20 11.68
CA ASP A 35 1.49 -13.97 12.70
C ASP A 35 -0.02 -14.03 12.41
N TYR A 36 -0.58 -13.01 11.77
CA TYR A 36 -1.97 -13.05 11.30
C TYR A 36 -2.19 -14.04 10.16
N VAL A 37 -1.18 -14.23 9.30
CA VAL A 37 -1.20 -15.27 8.25
C VAL A 37 -1.32 -16.65 8.89
N LYS A 38 -0.53 -16.94 9.94
CA LYS A 38 -0.62 -18.21 10.69
C LYS A 38 -1.99 -18.37 11.33
N GLY A 39 -2.58 -17.29 11.86
CA GLY A 39 -3.93 -17.28 12.44
C GLY A 39 -5.02 -17.63 11.42
N VAL A 40 -5.00 -17.01 10.24
CA VAL A 40 -5.96 -17.29 9.15
C VAL A 40 -5.81 -18.73 8.64
N VAL A 41 -4.58 -19.21 8.48
CA VAL A 41 -4.31 -20.61 8.09
C VAL A 41 -4.81 -21.58 9.16
N GLY A 42 -4.56 -21.29 10.44
CA GLY A 42 -5.05 -22.07 11.57
C GLY A 42 -6.59 -22.12 11.61
N LEU A 43 -7.25 -20.99 11.38
CA LEU A 43 -8.71 -20.89 11.30
C LEU A 43 -9.28 -21.70 10.12
N ALA A 44 -8.70 -21.57 8.93
CA ALA A 44 -9.09 -22.34 7.75
C ALA A 44 -8.95 -23.86 8.00
N ASN A 45 -7.84 -24.29 8.60
CA ASN A 45 -7.60 -25.68 8.95
C ASN A 45 -8.54 -26.18 10.05
N GLY A 46 -8.86 -25.34 11.05
CA GLY A 46 -9.86 -25.62 12.08
C GLY A 46 -11.24 -25.88 11.47
N LEU A 47 -11.70 -25.00 10.57
CA LEU A 47 -12.97 -25.14 9.87
C LEU A 47 -13.03 -26.40 9.00
N ARG A 48 -11.93 -26.77 8.33
CA ARG A 48 -11.82 -28.05 7.60
C ARG A 48 -11.89 -29.26 8.53
N LYS A 49 -11.14 -29.21 9.64
CA LYS A 49 -11.09 -30.30 10.64
C LYS A 49 -12.46 -30.62 11.23
N VAL A 50 -13.27 -29.59 11.49
CA VAL A 50 -14.64 -29.76 12.01
C VAL A 50 -15.68 -29.98 10.92
N LYS A 51 -15.26 -30.13 9.65
CA LYS A 51 -16.15 -30.33 8.49
C LYS A 51 -17.22 -29.25 8.38
N ALA A 52 -16.84 -27.99 8.60
CA ALA A 52 -17.75 -26.85 8.49
C ALA A 52 -18.43 -26.84 7.11
N ALA A 53 -19.75 -26.68 7.10
CA ALA A 53 -20.57 -26.78 5.88
C ALA A 53 -20.43 -25.55 4.94
N TYR A 54 -19.88 -24.44 5.44
CA TYR A 54 -19.78 -23.17 4.74
C TYR A 54 -18.32 -22.75 4.52
N PRO A 55 -17.99 -22.07 3.41
CA PRO A 55 -16.62 -21.66 3.11
C PRO A 55 -16.14 -20.54 4.04
N LEU A 56 -14.82 -20.41 4.20
CA LEU A 56 -14.19 -19.21 4.73
C LEU A 56 -13.96 -18.23 3.59
N ALA A 57 -14.67 -17.10 3.59
CA ALA A 57 -14.41 -15.96 2.74
C ALA A 57 -13.28 -15.13 3.38
N LEU A 58 -12.17 -14.98 2.65
CA LEU A 58 -11.07 -14.13 3.07
C LEU A 58 -11.23 -12.77 2.42
N ALA A 59 -11.40 -11.73 3.23
CA ALA A 59 -11.47 -10.35 2.75
C ALA A 59 -10.06 -9.79 2.47
N TYR A 60 -9.23 -10.53 1.73
CA TYR A 60 -7.85 -10.15 1.38
C TYR A 60 -7.81 -8.77 0.71
N TYR A 61 -8.78 -8.52 -0.18
CA TYR A 61 -8.89 -7.26 -0.90
C TYR A 61 -9.36 -6.09 -0.03
N VAL A 62 -10.13 -6.36 1.03
CA VAL A 62 -10.71 -5.29 1.85
C VAL A 62 -9.64 -4.55 2.62
N ILE A 63 -8.58 -5.22 3.07
CA ILE A 63 -7.51 -4.53 3.81
C ILE A 63 -6.51 -3.91 2.84
N ASN A 64 -5.95 -4.69 1.90
CA ASN A 64 -4.88 -4.21 1.03
C ASN A 64 -5.34 -3.05 0.14
N TYR A 65 -6.56 -3.11 -0.41
CA TYR A 65 -7.06 -2.08 -1.33
C TYR A 65 -8.05 -1.10 -0.68
N SER A 66 -8.26 -1.15 0.65
CA SER A 66 -9.09 -0.15 1.35
C SER A 66 -8.62 1.28 1.08
N LYS A 67 -7.30 1.47 0.92
CA LYS A 67 -6.65 2.74 0.59
C LYS A 67 -7.27 3.42 -0.63
N LEU A 68 -7.81 2.68 -1.60
CA LEU A 68 -8.38 3.27 -2.83
C LEU A 68 -9.60 4.17 -2.58
N ARG A 69 -10.31 3.97 -1.47
CA ARG A 69 -11.48 4.79 -1.13
C ARG A 69 -11.17 6.25 -0.87
N ILE A 70 -9.91 6.60 -0.61
CA ILE A 70 -9.53 8.00 -0.40
C ILE A 70 -9.79 8.88 -1.65
N TRP A 71 -9.96 8.28 -2.84
CA TRP A 71 -10.38 9.01 -4.03
C TRP A 71 -11.87 9.42 -4.03
N GLU A 72 -12.68 8.92 -3.08
CA GLU A 72 -14.09 9.30 -2.91
C GLU A 72 -14.27 10.65 -2.18
N PHE A 73 -13.21 11.19 -1.58
CA PHE A 73 -13.22 12.42 -0.76
C PHE A 73 -13.23 13.69 -1.65
N VAL A 74 -14.22 13.78 -2.54
CA VAL A 74 -14.36 14.82 -3.56
C VAL A 74 -14.78 16.19 -3.02
N GLU A 75 -15.01 16.31 -1.71
CA GLU A 75 -15.10 17.59 -1.03
C GLU A 75 -13.75 18.33 -0.94
N TYR A 76 -12.63 17.62 -1.16
CA TYR A 76 -11.29 18.21 -1.24
C TYR A 76 -10.77 18.25 -2.68
N SER A 77 -10.14 19.35 -3.06
CA SER A 77 -9.50 19.47 -4.38
C SER A 77 -8.13 18.77 -4.45
N LYS A 78 -7.45 18.60 -3.31
CA LYS A 78 -6.13 17.96 -3.22
C LYS A 78 -5.93 17.39 -1.84
N MET A 79 -5.29 16.22 -1.77
CA MET A 79 -5.02 15.52 -0.52
C MET A 79 -3.60 14.98 -0.48
N ILE A 80 -3.05 14.90 0.74
CA ILE A 80 -1.82 14.19 1.04
C ILE A 80 -2.20 12.94 1.83
N TYR A 81 -2.00 11.77 1.25
CA TYR A 81 -2.12 10.51 1.98
C TYR A 81 -0.84 10.27 2.79
N LEU A 82 -1.00 9.79 4.02
CA LEU A 82 0.07 9.32 4.90
C LEU A 82 -0.39 8.00 5.51
N ASP A 83 0.44 6.94 5.39
CA ASP A 83 0.24 5.73 6.19
C ASP A 83 0.22 6.13 7.68
N GLY A 84 -0.61 5.45 8.46
CA GLY A 84 -0.63 5.64 9.92
C GLY A 84 0.69 5.28 10.61
N ASP A 85 1.65 4.71 9.85
CA ASP A 85 3.00 4.48 10.32
C ASP A 85 4.06 5.54 9.97
N ILE A 86 3.63 6.74 9.52
CA ILE A 86 4.50 7.88 9.24
C ILE A 86 4.43 8.93 10.35
N GLN A 87 5.61 9.36 10.81
CA GLN A 87 5.78 10.53 11.67
C GLN A 87 6.19 11.75 10.87
N VAL A 88 5.45 12.86 11.02
CA VAL A 88 5.81 14.16 10.45
C VAL A 88 6.66 14.95 11.46
N TYR A 89 7.83 15.43 11.05
CA TYR A 89 8.76 16.20 11.90
C TYR A 89 8.83 17.69 11.57
N ASP A 90 8.40 18.08 10.38
CA ASP A 90 8.38 19.47 9.90
C ASP A 90 7.11 19.69 9.08
N ASN A 91 6.68 20.95 8.98
CA ASN A 91 5.56 21.32 8.10
C ASN A 91 5.84 20.89 6.64
N ILE A 92 4.85 20.26 6.02
CA ILE A 92 4.87 19.74 4.65
C ILE A 92 3.81 20.39 3.75
N ASP A 93 3.14 21.44 4.19
CA ASP A 93 1.97 22.03 3.51
C ASP A 93 2.30 22.57 2.13
N ARG A 94 3.55 22.97 1.90
CA ARG A 94 4.06 23.35 0.57
C ARG A 94 3.84 22.29 -0.51
N LEU A 95 3.56 21.04 -0.13
CA LEU A 95 3.19 19.98 -1.08
C LEU A 95 1.81 20.19 -1.71
N PHE A 96 0.91 20.94 -1.06
CA PHE A 96 -0.37 21.34 -1.65
C PHE A 96 -0.21 22.34 -2.80
N ASP A 97 0.90 23.08 -2.86
CA ASP A 97 1.22 24.04 -3.92
C ASP A 97 1.76 23.37 -5.21
N LEU A 98 2.01 22.06 -5.19
CA LEU A 98 2.47 21.33 -6.36
C LEU A 98 1.42 21.37 -7.48
N ALA A 99 1.84 21.45 -8.73
CA ALA A 99 0.92 21.57 -9.87
C ALA A 99 -0.02 20.37 -10.01
N ASP A 100 -1.29 20.65 -10.26
CA ASP A 100 -2.37 19.66 -10.47
C ASP A 100 -2.11 18.77 -11.70
N GLY A 101 -2.90 17.71 -11.82
CA GLY A 101 -2.84 16.69 -12.87
C GLY A 101 -1.74 15.66 -12.68
N ASN A 102 -1.16 15.51 -11.48
CA ASN A 102 -0.02 14.64 -11.23
C ASN A 102 -0.17 13.81 -9.95
N PHE A 103 0.45 12.64 -9.93
CA PHE A 103 0.56 11.78 -8.75
C PHE A 103 1.96 11.92 -8.17
N TYR A 104 2.10 12.68 -7.08
CA TYR A 104 3.41 12.95 -6.48
C TYR A 104 3.72 11.94 -5.40
N VAL A 105 4.80 11.19 -5.56
CA VAL A 105 5.17 10.10 -4.64
C VAL A 105 6.67 10.02 -4.44
N VAL A 106 7.10 9.53 -3.29
CA VAL A 106 8.52 9.29 -3.05
C VAL A 106 8.95 7.98 -3.72
N MET A 107 10.01 8.07 -4.51
CA MET A 107 10.63 6.93 -5.17
C MET A 107 11.17 5.91 -4.16
N ASP A 108 10.94 4.63 -4.38
CA ASP A 108 11.51 3.55 -3.55
C ASP A 108 12.91 3.13 -4.07
N CYS A 109 13.44 2.00 -3.62
CA CYS A 109 14.66 1.39 -4.12
C CYS A 109 14.45 -0.09 -4.45
N PHE A 110 15.39 -0.68 -5.20
CA PHE A 110 15.42 -2.12 -5.47
C PHE A 110 16.46 -2.86 -4.62
N CYS A 111 16.98 -2.24 -3.56
CA CYS A 111 18.06 -2.81 -2.74
C CYS A 111 17.57 -3.66 -1.55
N GLU A 112 16.25 -3.71 -1.31
CA GLU A 112 15.68 -4.52 -0.22
C GLU A 112 15.57 -6.00 -0.62
N LYS A 113 15.77 -6.93 0.33
CA LYS A 113 15.79 -8.38 0.04
C LYS A 113 14.46 -8.89 -0.55
N THR A 114 13.35 -8.20 -0.28
CA THR A 114 12.04 -8.47 -0.89
C THR A 114 12.09 -8.42 -2.42
N TRP A 115 13.00 -7.62 -3.00
CA TRP A 115 13.23 -7.53 -4.44
C TRP A 115 14.12 -8.64 -5.02
N SER A 116 14.63 -9.57 -4.21
CA SER A 116 15.63 -10.58 -4.63
C SER A 116 15.22 -11.46 -5.82
N HIS A 117 13.93 -11.61 -6.06
CA HIS A 117 13.40 -12.33 -7.21
C HIS A 117 13.55 -11.56 -8.53
N THR A 118 13.73 -10.23 -8.48
CA THR A 118 13.73 -9.33 -9.65
C THR A 118 15.10 -9.19 -10.32
N PRO A 119 15.15 -8.88 -11.64
CA PRO A 119 16.39 -8.56 -12.33
C PRO A 119 17.16 -7.39 -11.72
N GLN A 120 16.46 -6.33 -11.31
CA GLN A 120 17.01 -5.11 -10.72
C GLN A 120 17.90 -5.43 -9.51
N TYR A 121 17.37 -6.21 -8.57
CA TYR A 121 18.13 -6.65 -7.40
C TYR A 121 19.29 -7.56 -7.77
N LYS A 122 19.06 -8.56 -8.64
CA LYS A 122 20.07 -9.56 -9.03
C LYS A 122 21.30 -8.94 -9.69
N ILE A 123 21.13 -7.87 -10.45
CA ILE A 123 22.25 -7.14 -11.09
C ILE A 123 22.84 -6.05 -10.19
N GLY A 124 22.20 -5.73 -9.06
CA GLY A 124 22.60 -4.62 -8.19
C GLY A 124 22.20 -3.23 -8.70
N TYR A 125 21.27 -3.13 -9.65
CA TYR A 125 20.76 -1.87 -10.16
C TYR A 125 19.79 -1.23 -9.15
N CYS A 126 19.95 0.05 -8.88
CA CYS A 126 19.01 0.82 -8.07
C CYS A 126 18.72 2.19 -8.67
N GLN A 127 17.44 2.51 -8.79
CA GLN A 127 16.95 3.80 -9.29
C GLN A 127 17.31 5.00 -8.41
N GLN A 128 17.68 4.78 -7.13
CA GLN A 128 18.18 5.82 -6.24
C GLN A 128 19.64 6.20 -6.53
N CYS A 129 20.38 5.34 -7.24
CA CYS A 129 21.78 5.55 -7.59
C CYS A 129 22.11 4.89 -8.94
N PRO A 130 21.45 5.32 -10.03
CA PRO A 130 21.51 4.65 -11.33
C PRO A 130 22.90 4.65 -11.95
N ASP A 131 23.79 5.53 -11.49
CA ASP A 131 25.17 5.63 -11.95
C ASP A 131 26.11 4.59 -11.29
N LYS A 132 25.77 4.05 -10.11
CA LYS A 132 26.60 3.04 -9.43
C LYS A 132 26.65 1.73 -10.22
N VAL A 133 25.49 1.30 -10.72
CA VAL A 133 25.35 0.15 -11.62
C VAL A 133 24.41 0.57 -12.73
N LYS A 134 24.92 0.74 -13.95
CA LYS A 134 24.09 1.11 -15.10
C LYS A 134 23.22 -0.05 -15.55
N TRP A 135 21.99 0.25 -15.99
CA TRP A 135 21.10 -0.77 -16.55
C TRP A 135 21.75 -1.43 -17.78
N PRO A 136 21.90 -2.77 -17.82
CA PRO A 136 22.52 -3.45 -18.95
C PRO A 136 21.67 -3.32 -20.22
N ALA A 137 22.23 -2.77 -21.30
CA ALA A 137 21.53 -2.57 -22.58
C ALA A 137 20.92 -3.86 -23.15
N LYS A 138 21.53 -5.02 -22.87
CA LYS A 138 21.01 -6.34 -23.26
C LYS A 138 19.64 -6.71 -22.63
N LEU A 139 19.25 -6.01 -21.57
CA LEU A 139 17.94 -6.17 -20.92
C LEU A 139 16.90 -5.17 -21.46
N GLY A 140 17.24 -4.43 -22.51
CA GLY A 140 16.40 -3.38 -23.10
C GLY A 140 16.42 -2.09 -22.29
N ASN A 141 15.31 -1.34 -22.36
CA ASN A 141 15.16 -0.10 -21.60
C ASN A 141 15.08 -0.39 -20.09
N PRO A 142 15.56 0.54 -19.24
CA PRO A 142 15.38 0.43 -17.80
C PRO A 142 13.89 0.33 -17.43
N PRO A 143 13.56 -0.31 -16.30
CA PRO A 143 12.19 -0.36 -15.81
C PRO A 143 11.66 1.05 -15.53
N PRO A 144 10.32 1.27 -15.59
CA PRO A 144 9.71 2.49 -15.07
C PRO A 144 10.14 2.74 -13.63
N LEU A 145 10.18 4.02 -13.24
CA LEU A 145 10.42 4.38 -11.84
C LEU A 145 9.33 3.79 -10.96
N TYR A 146 9.75 3.25 -9.81
CA TYR A 146 8.87 2.62 -8.84
C TYR A 146 8.82 3.42 -7.54
N PHE A 147 7.65 3.62 -6.95
CA PHE A 147 7.47 4.42 -5.73
C PHE A 147 6.97 3.59 -4.54
N ASN A 148 7.19 4.13 -3.34
CA ASN A 148 6.56 3.64 -2.12
C ASN A 148 5.28 4.42 -1.86
N ASP A 149 4.15 3.73 -1.76
CA ASP A 149 2.82 4.33 -1.64
C ASP A 149 2.42 4.68 -0.21
N GLY A 150 3.39 4.70 0.72
CA GLY A 150 3.14 5.08 2.10
C GLY A 150 2.81 6.57 2.27
N MET A 151 3.18 7.39 1.30
CA MET A 151 2.79 8.80 1.25
C MET A 151 2.75 9.28 -0.19
N PHE A 152 1.71 10.02 -0.55
CA PHE A 152 1.55 10.64 -1.86
C PHE A 152 0.61 11.84 -1.85
N VAL A 153 0.78 12.73 -2.84
CA VAL A 153 -0.12 13.86 -3.11
C VAL A 153 -0.95 13.53 -4.33
N PHE A 154 -2.27 13.71 -4.23
CA PHE A 154 -3.22 13.36 -5.28
C PHE A 154 -4.47 14.23 -5.26
N GLU A 155 -5.24 14.17 -6.35
CA GLU A 155 -6.55 14.80 -6.48
C GLU A 155 -7.65 13.72 -6.37
N PRO A 156 -8.55 13.81 -5.37
CA PRO A 156 -9.72 12.94 -5.28
C PRO A 156 -10.61 13.10 -6.52
N SER A 157 -11.17 12.00 -7.01
CA SER A 157 -12.02 12.00 -8.20
C SER A 157 -12.80 10.70 -8.27
N LEU A 158 -14.13 10.79 -8.30
CA LEU A 158 -15.00 9.63 -8.48
C LEU A 158 -14.71 8.90 -9.79
N THR A 159 -14.36 9.64 -10.85
CA THR A 159 -13.96 9.03 -12.14
C THR A 159 -12.68 8.22 -12.01
N ASN A 160 -11.68 8.73 -11.28
CA ASN A 160 -10.45 7.98 -11.00
C ASN A 160 -10.75 6.79 -10.09
N TYR A 161 -11.59 6.95 -9.06
CA TYR A 161 -11.98 5.87 -8.17
C TYR A 161 -12.68 4.72 -8.91
N GLU A 162 -13.68 5.01 -9.75
CA GLU A 162 -14.33 3.99 -10.57
C GLU A 162 -13.35 3.31 -11.52
N SER A 163 -12.42 4.06 -12.10
CA SER A 163 -11.38 3.52 -12.98
C SER A 163 -10.40 2.63 -12.22
N LEU A 164 -10.03 3.00 -10.99
CA LEU A 164 -9.23 2.19 -10.08
C LEU A 164 -9.94 0.87 -9.80
N LEU A 165 -11.22 0.88 -9.42
CA LEU A 165 -11.97 -0.34 -9.14
C LEU A 165 -12.12 -1.25 -10.36
N LYS A 166 -12.49 -0.70 -11.52
CA LYS A 166 -12.62 -1.46 -12.78
C LYS A 166 -11.29 -2.08 -13.20
N THR A 167 -10.18 -1.35 -13.02
CA THR A 167 -8.85 -1.85 -13.35
C THR A 167 -8.41 -2.92 -12.35
N LEU A 168 -8.69 -2.74 -11.06
CA LEU A 168 -8.38 -3.69 -10.01
C LEU A 168 -9.07 -5.04 -10.24
N GLU A 169 -10.33 -5.02 -10.70
CA GLU A 169 -11.14 -6.23 -10.94
C GLU A 169 -10.50 -7.20 -11.96
N ILE A 170 -9.73 -6.65 -12.91
CA ILE A 170 -9.01 -7.43 -13.94
C ILE A 170 -7.50 -7.52 -13.69
N THR A 171 -6.99 -6.88 -12.63
CA THR A 171 -5.56 -6.89 -12.30
C THR A 171 -5.21 -8.18 -11.56
N ILE A 172 -4.15 -8.85 -12.01
CA ILE A 172 -3.61 -10.02 -11.33
C ILE A 172 -2.95 -9.56 -10.02
N PRO A 173 -3.28 -10.15 -8.86
CA PRO A 173 -2.64 -9.81 -7.60
C PRO A 173 -1.12 -9.96 -7.64
N THR A 174 -0.42 -9.00 -7.03
CA THR A 174 1.04 -8.94 -6.99
C THR A 174 1.56 -8.97 -5.55
N PRO A 175 2.86 -9.24 -5.33
CA PRO A 175 3.42 -9.36 -3.98
C PRO A 175 3.31 -8.11 -3.10
N PHE A 176 3.33 -6.90 -3.69
CA PHE A 176 3.16 -5.64 -2.95
C PHE A 176 1.76 -5.02 -3.12
N ALA A 177 0.78 -5.83 -3.56
CA ALA A 177 -0.64 -5.50 -3.62
C ALA A 177 -0.95 -4.07 -4.14
N GLU A 178 -1.46 -3.19 -3.28
CA GLU A 178 -1.87 -1.83 -3.65
C GLU A 178 -0.71 -0.96 -4.12
N GLN A 179 0.49 -1.15 -3.60
CA GLN A 179 1.67 -0.38 -4.03
C GLN A 179 1.99 -0.67 -5.50
N ASP A 180 2.04 -1.95 -5.89
CA ASP A 180 2.27 -2.35 -7.28
C ASP A 180 1.14 -1.87 -8.19
N PHE A 181 -0.10 -1.99 -7.71
CA PHE A 181 -1.28 -1.55 -8.45
C PHE A 181 -1.25 -0.05 -8.73
N LEU A 182 -0.97 0.77 -7.72
CA LEU A 182 -0.84 2.23 -7.87
C LEU A 182 0.32 2.60 -8.79
N ASN A 183 1.46 1.91 -8.68
CA ASN A 183 2.61 2.10 -9.58
C ASN A 183 2.24 1.83 -11.04
N MET A 184 1.45 0.78 -11.30
CA MET A 184 0.95 0.47 -12.63
C MET A 184 -0.06 1.52 -13.12
N PHE A 185 -1.03 1.88 -12.27
CA PHE A 185 -2.16 2.73 -12.64
C PHE A 185 -1.75 4.18 -12.89
N PHE A 186 -0.89 4.74 -12.04
CA PHE A 186 -0.49 6.16 -12.10
C PHE A 186 0.83 6.41 -12.83
N LYS A 187 1.40 5.41 -13.50
CA LYS A 187 2.71 5.47 -14.16
C LYS A 187 2.89 6.69 -15.09
N ASP A 188 1.82 7.10 -15.77
CA ASP A 188 1.88 8.13 -16.82
C ASP A 188 1.81 9.56 -16.25
N ILE A 189 1.35 9.70 -15.00
CA ILE A 189 1.25 10.99 -14.29
C ILE A 189 2.12 11.05 -13.04
N TYR A 190 2.93 10.00 -12.80
CA TYR A 190 3.80 9.91 -11.64
C TYR A 190 4.92 10.96 -11.72
N LYS A 191 5.07 11.74 -10.64
CA LYS A 191 6.19 12.66 -10.44
C LYS A 191 6.92 12.37 -9.12
N PRO A 192 8.21 12.04 -9.14
CA PRO A 192 8.95 11.78 -7.90
C PRO A 192 9.09 13.06 -7.08
N ILE A 193 8.86 12.95 -5.76
CA ILE A 193 9.19 13.98 -4.78
C ILE A 193 10.38 13.55 -3.91
N PRO A 194 11.11 14.51 -3.29
CA PRO A 194 12.28 14.22 -2.47
C PRO A 194 12.07 13.17 -1.37
N LEU A 195 13.08 12.32 -1.16
CA LEU A 195 13.10 11.26 -0.13
C LEU A 195 12.82 11.74 1.30
N ILE A 196 12.99 13.03 1.58
CA ILE A 196 12.76 13.61 2.91
C ILE A 196 11.30 13.54 3.35
N TYR A 197 10.34 13.43 2.43
CA TYR A 197 8.90 13.42 2.73
C TYR A 197 8.35 12.04 3.14
N ASN A 198 8.99 10.96 2.72
CA ASN A 198 8.61 9.59 3.06
C ASN A 198 9.85 8.71 3.15
N ARG A 199 10.58 8.85 4.26
CA ARG A 199 11.83 8.14 4.47
C ARG A 199 11.57 6.79 5.12
N VAL A 200 11.64 5.73 4.31
CA VAL A 200 11.74 4.36 4.83
C VAL A 200 13.10 4.18 5.50
N LEU A 201 13.12 3.79 6.79
CA LEU A 201 14.35 3.74 7.58
C LEU A 201 15.46 2.84 6.99
N SER A 202 15.11 1.77 6.27
CA SER A 202 16.11 0.93 5.63
C SER A 202 16.91 1.68 4.54
N MET A 203 16.42 2.82 4.04
CA MET A 203 17.19 3.73 3.17
C MET A 203 18.47 4.26 3.84
N LEU A 204 18.50 4.42 5.18
CA LEU A 204 19.69 4.87 5.90
C LEU A 204 20.90 3.98 5.66
N ARG A 205 20.67 2.67 5.56
CA ARG A 205 21.72 1.67 5.39
C ARG A 205 22.02 1.40 3.93
N ARG A 206 20.99 1.43 3.09
CA ARG A 206 21.08 1.08 1.67
C ARG A 206 21.62 2.24 0.82
N HIS A 207 21.28 3.47 1.19
CA HIS A 207 21.62 4.70 0.47
C HIS A 207 22.04 5.82 1.43
N PRO A 208 23.08 5.63 2.26
CA PRO A 208 23.54 6.67 3.18
C PRO A 208 23.90 7.98 2.45
N GLU A 209 24.36 7.89 1.19
CA GLU A 209 24.64 9.06 0.35
C GLU A 209 23.41 9.93 0.04
N ASN A 210 22.20 9.38 0.14
CA ASN A 210 20.94 10.06 -0.15
C ASN A 210 20.18 10.42 1.14
N VAL A 211 20.85 10.33 2.30
CA VAL A 211 20.21 10.60 3.60
C VAL A 211 20.90 11.72 4.35
N GLU A 212 20.16 12.81 4.54
CA GLU A 212 20.45 13.84 5.53
C GLU A 212 19.43 13.71 6.66
N LEU A 213 19.85 13.09 7.78
CA LEU A 213 18.97 12.76 8.92
C LEU A 213 18.28 13.98 9.55
N GLU A 214 18.93 15.14 9.52
CA GLU A 214 18.39 16.38 10.08
C GLU A 214 17.27 16.98 9.22
N LYS A 215 17.21 16.64 7.93
CA LYS A 215 16.21 17.17 6.97
C LYS A 215 15.00 16.27 6.81
N VAL A 216 14.88 15.20 7.61
CA VAL A 216 13.79 14.23 7.52
C VAL A 216 12.48 14.88 7.94
N LYS A 217 11.50 14.89 7.04
CA LYS A 217 10.16 15.41 7.31
C LYS A 217 9.13 14.33 7.60
N GLY A 218 9.32 13.12 7.05
CA GLY A 218 8.44 11.96 7.24
C GLY A 218 9.23 10.65 7.43
N SER A 219 8.95 9.83 8.44
CA SER A 219 9.61 8.50 8.60
C SER A 219 8.80 7.48 9.42
N LYS A 220 9.21 6.19 9.44
CA LYS A 220 8.53 5.08 10.16
C LYS A 220 9.31 4.56 11.39
N PRO A 221 9.52 5.34 12.47
CA PRO A 221 10.59 5.14 13.44
C PRO A 221 10.53 3.89 14.33
N TRP A 222 9.33 3.49 14.80
CA TRP A 222 9.17 2.45 15.84
C TRP A 222 9.49 1.03 15.39
N ARG A 223 9.51 0.75 14.07
CA ARG A 223 9.85 -0.59 13.57
C ARG A 223 11.30 -1.02 13.87
N TYR A 224 12.13 -0.10 14.38
CA TYR A 224 13.57 -0.31 14.59
C TYR A 224 14.08 0.16 15.96
N ALA A 225 13.19 0.24 16.96
CA ALA A 225 13.53 0.62 18.33
C ALA A 225 14.79 -0.14 18.83
N GLY A 226 15.75 0.60 19.41
CA GLY A 226 16.99 0.06 19.97
C GLY A 226 18.22 0.05 19.07
N LYS A 227 18.12 0.44 17.78
CA LYS A 227 19.31 0.60 16.90
C LYS A 227 19.93 1.99 17.04
N GLU A 228 21.24 2.05 17.28
CA GLU A 228 21.97 3.32 17.52
C GLU A 228 21.73 4.38 16.44
N ASP A 229 21.75 3.98 15.16
CA ASP A 229 21.57 4.86 14.00
C ASP A 229 20.19 5.56 13.94
N ILE A 230 19.22 5.15 14.77
CA ILE A 230 17.80 5.56 14.67
C ILE A 230 17.27 6.07 16.03
N LYS A 231 18.07 5.98 17.11
CA LYS A 231 17.68 6.42 18.47
C LYS A 231 17.11 7.84 18.50
N MET A 232 17.68 8.76 17.72
CA MET A 232 17.18 10.14 17.62
C MET A 232 15.75 10.21 17.07
N LEU A 233 15.43 9.46 16.00
CA LEU A 233 14.11 9.49 15.37
C LEU A 233 13.06 8.76 16.22
N ASP A 234 13.47 7.69 16.90
CA ASP A 234 12.66 6.96 17.88
C ASP A 234 12.31 7.85 19.08
N GLN A 235 13.31 8.54 19.64
CA GLN A 235 13.09 9.49 20.73
C GLN A 235 12.14 10.62 20.31
N LYS A 236 12.36 11.25 19.15
CA LYS A 236 11.46 12.30 18.63
C LYS A 236 10.02 11.81 18.46
N TRP A 237 9.83 10.54 18.10
CA TRP A 237 8.49 9.96 17.99
C TRP A 237 7.83 9.84 19.37
N TRP A 238 8.54 9.27 20.35
CA TRP A 238 8.05 9.16 21.73
C TRP A 238 7.84 10.51 22.40
N ASP A 239 8.66 11.50 22.08
CA ASP A 239 8.51 12.87 22.59
C ASP A 239 7.17 13.47 22.12
N ILE A 240 6.79 13.27 20.85
CA ILE A 240 5.49 13.73 20.31
C ILE A 240 4.34 12.89 20.86
N TYR A 241 4.49 11.56 20.88
CA TYR A 241 3.42 10.65 21.33
C TYR A 241 3.07 10.84 22.81
N ASN A 242 4.05 11.16 23.66
CA ASN A 242 3.85 11.39 25.09
C ASN A 242 3.62 12.87 25.44
N ASP A 243 3.47 13.76 24.46
CA ASP A 243 3.16 15.17 24.70
C ASP A 243 1.64 15.36 24.81
N ASP A 244 1.12 15.17 26.02
CA ASP A 244 -0.30 15.35 26.36
C ASP A 244 -0.84 16.76 25.99
N SER A 245 0.02 17.76 25.74
CA SER A 245 -0.41 19.09 25.32
C SER A 245 -0.95 19.11 23.87
N LEU A 246 -0.57 18.11 23.06
CA LEU A 246 -0.99 17.93 21.67
C LEU A 246 -2.28 17.10 21.53
N ASP A 247 -2.78 16.53 22.63
CA ASP A 247 -4.01 15.75 22.61
C ASP A 247 -5.19 16.58 22.10
N PHE A 248 -6.05 15.92 21.32
CA PHE A 248 -7.28 16.53 20.84
C PHE A 248 -8.18 16.92 22.02
N LYS A 249 -8.43 18.21 22.18
CA LYS A 249 -9.37 18.73 23.17
C LYS A 249 -10.75 18.77 22.55
N GLU A 250 -11.72 18.07 23.15
CA GLU A 250 -13.11 18.18 22.72
C GLU A 250 -13.54 19.66 22.76
N PRO A 251 -14.28 20.14 21.74
CA PRO A 251 -14.80 21.49 21.76
C PRO A 251 -15.70 21.67 22.99
N THR A 252 -15.35 22.61 23.86
CA THR A 252 -16.23 22.99 24.96
C THR A 252 -17.53 23.53 24.37
N VAL A 253 -18.67 22.97 24.80
CA VAL A 253 -20.02 23.39 24.40
C VAL A 253 -20.16 24.90 24.62
N GLY A 254 -20.02 25.69 23.55
CA GLY A 254 -19.98 27.15 23.60
C GLY A 254 -19.27 27.83 22.44
N GLU A 255 -18.33 27.14 21.76
CA GLU A 255 -17.66 27.64 20.55
C GLU A 255 -18.04 26.77 19.34
N ALA A 256 -19.26 26.96 18.82
CA ALA A 256 -19.71 26.30 17.60
C ALA A 256 -20.16 27.34 16.57
N GLU A 257 -19.19 27.83 15.78
CA GLU A 257 -19.45 28.38 14.44
C GLU A 257 -18.67 27.60 13.36
N THR A 258 -18.50 26.30 13.54
CA THR A 258 -18.06 25.42 12.46
C THR A 258 -18.97 24.22 12.38
N GLU A 259 -19.60 24.03 11.22
CA GLU A 259 -20.56 22.95 10.98
C GLU A 259 -19.99 21.58 11.39
N PRO A 260 -20.78 20.72 12.05
CA PRO A 260 -20.34 19.39 12.44
C PRO A 260 -20.02 18.56 11.20
N VAL A 261 -18.84 17.91 11.20
CA VAL A 261 -18.43 16.95 10.16
C VAL A 261 -19.53 15.90 10.00
N ASN A 262 -20.20 15.92 8.85
CA ASN A 262 -21.27 14.97 8.56
C ASN A 262 -20.67 13.58 8.29
N LEU A 263 -20.74 12.69 9.28
CA LEU A 263 -20.21 11.32 9.22
C LEU A 263 -21.11 10.33 8.45
N GLN A 264 -22.25 10.77 7.88
CA GLN A 264 -23.12 9.88 7.10
C GLN A 264 -22.49 9.19 5.87
N PRO A 265 -21.49 9.75 5.16
CA PRO A 265 -20.90 9.09 3.98
C PRO A 265 -20.16 7.78 4.31
N PHE A 266 -19.69 7.60 5.56
CA PHE A 266 -18.95 6.39 5.96
C PHE A 266 -19.80 5.11 5.98
N LEU A 267 -21.13 5.24 6.06
CA LEU A 267 -22.06 4.11 6.22
C LEU A 267 -22.70 3.64 4.90
N ALA A 268 -22.53 4.37 3.80
CA ALA A 268 -23.24 4.13 2.54
C ALA A 268 -22.42 3.41 1.46
N VAL A 269 -21.18 3.01 1.74
CA VAL A 269 -20.29 2.51 0.69
C VAL A 269 -20.50 1.00 0.46
N PRO A 270 -20.74 0.55 -0.79
CA PRO A 270 -20.92 -0.86 -1.10
C PRO A 270 -19.70 -1.71 -0.69
N PRO A 271 -19.90 -2.94 -0.20
CA PRO A 271 -18.79 -3.83 0.08
C PRO A 271 -18.09 -4.23 -1.24
N LEU A 272 -16.77 -4.09 -1.30
CA LEU A 272 -15.96 -4.80 -2.31
C LEU A 272 -16.27 -6.30 -2.18
N SER A 273 -16.71 -6.93 -3.26
CA SER A 273 -17.05 -8.36 -3.26
C SER A 273 -15.86 -9.19 -2.79
N ALA A 274 -16.05 -9.98 -1.73
CA ALA A 274 -15.05 -10.93 -1.27
C ALA A 274 -14.78 -11.97 -2.36
N ALA A 275 -13.54 -12.04 -2.86
CA ALA A 275 -13.14 -13.14 -3.73
C ALA A 275 -13.01 -14.43 -2.92
N ILE A 276 -13.67 -15.50 -3.35
CA ILE A 276 -13.46 -16.85 -2.81
C ILE A 276 -12.16 -17.37 -3.43
N LEU A 277 -11.04 -17.27 -2.71
CA LEU A 277 -9.79 -17.94 -3.09
C LEU A 277 -9.81 -19.37 -2.54
N ASP A 278 -9.99 -20.36 -3.41
CA ASP A 278 -9.79 -21.77 -3.06
C ASP A 278 -8.29 -22.11 -3.19
N PHE A 279 -7.57 -22.09 -2.08
CA PHE A 279 -6.14 -22.46 -2.00
C PHE A 279 -5.91 -23.98 -2.03
N SER A 280 -6.81 -24.76 -2.63
CA SER A 280 -6.73 -26.22 -2.62
C SER A 280 -5.51 -26.79 -3.33
N ASN A 281 -4.75 -26.03 -4.13
CA ASN A 281 -3.70 -26.63 -4.97
C ASN A 281 -2.34 -25.92 -5.14
N ASN A 282 -2.02 -24.77 -4.52
CA ASN A 282 -0.71 -24.14 -4.78
C ASN A 282 -0.13 -23.32 -3.61
N LEU A 283 0.29 -23.99 -2.54
CA LEU A 283 1.35 -23.45 -1.68
C LEU A 283 2.51 -24.44 -1.74
N PRO A 284 3.69 -24.07 -2.29
CA PRO A 284 4.91 -24.78 -2.00
C PRO A 284 5.12 -24.70 -0.48
N LEU A 285 5.19 -25.85 0.16
CA LEU A 285 5.74 -25.95 1.51
C LEU A 285 7.22 -25.59 1.37
N GLU A 286 7.65 -24.47 1.94
CA GLU A 286 9.08 -24.17 2.12
C GLU A 286 9.57 -24.92 3.36
N ASP A 287 10.61 -25.75 3.17
CA ASP A 287 11.52 -26.24 4.19
C ASP A 287 12.51 -25.15 4.63
#